data_AF-A0A7Y9J6A8-F1
#
_entry.id   AF-A0A7Y9J6A8-F1
#
_cell.length_a   1.000
_cell.length_b   1.000
_cell.length_c   1.000
_cell.angle_alpha   90.00
_cell.angle_beta   90.00
_cell.angle_gamma   90.00
#
_symmetry.space_group_name_H-M   'P 1'
#
loop_
_entity.id
_entity.type
_entity.pdbx_description
1 polymer ?
#
loop_
_entity_poly.entity_id
_entity_poly.type
_entity_poly.pdbx_seq_one_letter_code
_entity_poly.pdbx_strand_id
1 'polypeptide(L)'
;MWIIAPLTPGACRADREWHRREVAARERELKDVWTNACLVTHLAQVMPPPGAILQVPTIGRITLDCSPPRFSVKLRPGQLPIDVIRRADRLAAALRVPAIEIVPFSDAQWISIRLLEPYWIEWPDDHILEAGDEPPMLEGGPDGGVKVIEGAPAPTAAPGTSVTARTAVRRFLGGFRRRPDPDRGPEEIMPTG
;
A
#
# COMPACT_ATOMS: atom_id res chain seq x y z
N MET A 1 0.26 -10.13 8.19
CA MET A 1 1.55 -10.46 7.54
C MET A 1 1.30 -10.69 6.05
N TRP A 2 1.90 -9.89 5.17
CA TRP A 2 1.60 -9.88 3.72
C TRP A 2 2.40 -10.90 2.89
N ILE A 3 3.34 -11.60 3.52
CA ILE A 3 4.26 -12.52 2.85
C ILE A 3 3.76 -13.94 3.00
N ILE A 4 3.66 -14.61 1.87
CA ILE A 4 3.44 -16.05 1.81
C ILE A 4 4.77 -16.64 1.36
N ALA A 5 5.32 -17.54 2.17
CA ALA A 5 6.56 -18.22 1.83
C ALA A 5 6.41 -18.91 0.45
N PRO A 6 7.39 -18.76 -0.45
CA PRO A 6 7.34 -19.42 -1.74
C PRO A 6 7.32 -20.94 -1.55
N LEU A 7 6.57 -21.62 -2.41
CA LEU A 7 6.55 -23.08 -2.41
C LEU A 7 7.94 -23.64 -2.72
N THR A 8 8.38 -24.63 -1.94
CA THR A 8 9.60 -25.36 -2.24
C THR A 8 9.43 -26.21 -3.51
N PRO A 9 10.47 -26.37 -4.34
CA PRO A 9 10.44 -27.32 -5.44
C PRO A 9 10.05 -28.72 -4.94
N GLY A 10 9.11 -29.37 -5.63
CA GLY A 10 8.60 -30.69 -5.23
C GLY A 10 7.45 -30.67 -4.22
N ALA A 11 6.94 -29.50 -3.80
CA ALA A 11 5.75 -29.41 -2.94
C ALA A 11 4.59 -30.25 -3.48
N CYS A 12 3.86 -30.92 -2.58
CA CYS A 12 2.80 -31.84 -2.98
C CYS A 12 1.59 -31.07 -3.56
N ARG A 13 0.64 -31.78 -4.18
CA ARG A 13 -0.56 -31.15 -4.75
C ARG A 13 -1.38 -30.40 -3.68
N ALA A 14 -1.48 -30.95 -2.47
CA ALA A 14 -2.23 -30.32 -1.38
C ALA A 14 -1.60 -29.00 -0.94
N ASP A 15 -0.27 -28.95 -0.80
CA ASP A 15 0.47 -27.72 -0.45
C ASP A 15 0.29 -26.65 -1.53
N ARG A 16 0.34 -27.02 -2.81
CA ARG A 16 0.13 -26.10 -3.92
C ARG A 16 -1.29 -25.54 -3.95
N GLU A 17 -2.29 -26.35 -3.60
CA GLU A 17 -3.69 -25.91 -3.52
C GLU A 17 -3.91 -25.01 -2.32
N TRP A 18 -3.36 -25.36 -1.16
CA TRP A 18 -3.38 -24.52 0.04
C TRP A 18 -2.71 -23.17 -0.23
N HIS A 19 -1.51 -23.17 -0.80
CA HIS A 19 -0.76 -21.96 -1.13
C HIS A 19 -1.50 -21.07 -2.12
N ARG A 20 -2.12 -21.64 -3.17
CA ARG A 20 -2.96 -20.87 -4.10
C ARG A 20 -4.15 -20.20 -3.40
N ARG A 21 -4.82 -20.90 -2.49
CA ARG A 21 -5.92 -20.33 -1.70
C ARG A 21 -5.44 -19.21 -0.79
N GLU A 22 -4.31 -19.39 -0.12
CA GLU A 22 -3.73 -18.35 0.75
C GLU A 22 -3.32 -17.11 -0.06
N VAL A 23 -2.67 -17.29 -1.21
CA VAL A 23 -2.31 -16.18 -2.12
C VAL A 23 -3.56 -15.43 -2.57
N ALA A 24 -4.59 -16.14 -3.01
CA ALA A 24 -5.84 -15.50 -3.44
C ALA A 24 -6.54 -14.73 -2.29
N ALA A 25 -6.49 -15.25 -1.06
CA ALA A 25 -7.03 -14.57 0.12
C ALA A 25 -6.26 -13.27 0.41
N ARG A 26 -4.92 -13.30 0.39
CA ARG A 26 -4.08 -12.12 0.61
C ARG A 26 -4.19 -11.09 -0.51
N GLU A 27 -4.35 -11.52 -1.75
CA GLU A 27 -4.60 -10.61 -2.87
C GLU A 27 -5.92 -9.85 -2.71
N ARG A 28 -6.97 -10.50 -2.17
CA ARG A 28 -8.24 -9.83 -1.87
C ARG A 28 -8.08 -8.83 -0.73
N GLU A 29 -7.47 -9.25 0.37
CA GLU A 29 -7.18 -8.39 1.51
C GLU A 29 -6.39 -7.14 1.09
N LEU A 30 -5.37 -7.31 0.23
CA LEU A 30 -4.58 -6.19 -0.29
C LEU A 30 -5.41 -5.22 -1.12
N LYS A 31 -6.35 -5.70 -1.93
CA LYS A 31 -7.26 -4.84 -2.73
C LYS A 31 -8.19 -4.02 -1.84
N ASP A 32 -8.69 -4.62 -0.76
CA ASP A 32 -9.57 -3.93 0.20
C ASP A 32 -8.78 -2.86 0.97
N VAL A 33 -7.62 -3.22 1.52
CA VAL A 33 -6.72 -2.28 2.21
C VAL A 33 -6.24 -1.17 1.28
N TRP A 34 -5.94 -1.48 0.02
CA TRP A 34 -5.55 -0.49 -0.98
C TRP A 34 -6.64 0.54 -1.26
N THR A 35 -7.89 0.10 -1.38
CA THR A 35 -9.03 1.00 -1.60
C THR A 35 -9.17 1.98 -0.44
N ASN A 36 -9.09 1.47 0.80
CA ASN A 36 -9.09 2.29 2.01
C ASN A 36 -7.89 3.24 2.08
N ALA A 37 -6.69 2.74 1.73
CA ALA A 37 -5.48 3.55 1.70
C ALA A 37 -5.59 4.70 0.69
N CYS A 38 -6.20 4.47 -0.48
CA CYS A 38 -6.43 5.51 -1.47
C CYS A 38 -7.40 6.59 -0.99
N LEU A 39 -8.42 6.21 -0.20
CA LEU A 39 -9.37 7.14 0.40
C LEU A 39 -8.67 8.06 1.40
N VAL A 40 -7.96 7.49 2.38
CA VAL A 40 -7.32 8.28 3.46
C VAL A 40 -6.14 9.12 2.98
N THR A 41 -5.50 8.75 1.87
CA THR A 41 -4.38 9.52 1.28
C THR A 41 -4.82 10.53 0.22
N HIS A 42 -6.12 10.62 -0.08
CA HIS A 42 -6.66 11.45 -1.17
C HIS A 42 -6.06 11.10 -2.54
N LEU A 43 -5.76 9.83 -2.77
CA LEU A 43 -5.47 9.29 -4.10
C LEU A 43 -6.75 8.94 -4.85
N ALA A 44 -7.84 8.69 -4.12
CA ALA A 44 -9.17 8.56 -4.69
C ALA A 44 -9.75 9.92 -5.09
N GLN A 45 -10.63 9.95 -6.09
CA GLN A 45 -11.40 11.14 -6.47
C GLN A 45 -12.84 10.78 -6.71
N VAL A 46 -13.73 11.61 -6.19
CA VAL A 46 -15.15 11.55 -6.51
C VAL A 46 -15.38 12.39 -7.77
N MET A 47 -15.90 11.76 -8.82
CA MET A 47 -16.30 12.47 -10.04
C MET A 47 -17.67 13.15 -9.83
N PRO A 48 -17.89 14.35 -10.39
CA PRO A 48 -19.16 15.06 -10.27
C PRO A 48 -20.32 14.33 -11.00
N PRO A 49 -21.58 14.69 -10.72
CA PRO A 49 -22.80 14.02 -11.22
C PRO A 49 -22.88 13.88 -12.76
N PRO A 50 -23.69 12.92 -13.32
CA PRO A 50 -24.94 12.37 -12.78
C PRO A 50 -24.82 11.03 -12.02
N GLY A 51 -23.62 10.67 -11.56
CA GLY A 51 -23.41 9.60 -10.59
C GLY A 51 -22.07 9.83 -9.92
N ALA A 52 -22.05 10.06 -8.61
CA ALA A 52 -20.80 10.25 -7.87
C ALA A 52 -20.02 8.94 -7.86
N ILE A 53 -19.17 8.73 -8.87
CA ILE A 53 -18.32 7.55 -8.97
C ILE A 53 -17.01 7.86 -8.28
N LEU A 54 -16.70 7.05 -7.26
CA LEU A 54 -15.38 7.04 -6.64
C LEU A 54 -14.40 6.36 -7.60
N GLN A 55 -13.50 7.12 -8.18
CA GLN A 55 -12.38 6.58 -8.93
C GLN A 55 -11.19 6.36 -7.99
N VAL A 56 -10.70 5.13 -7.93
CA VAL A 56 -9.47 4.75 -7.23
C VAL A 56 -8.45 4.21 -8.24
N PRO A 57 -7.14 4.44 -8.03
CA PRO A 57 -6.13 3.72 -8.78
C PRO A 57 -6.33 2.21 -8.62
N THR A 58 -6.20 1.45 -9.69
CA THR A 58 -6.58 0.03 -9.72
C THR A 58 -5.35 -0.86 -9.58
N ILE A 59 -5.38 -1.85 -8.69
CA ILE A 59 -4.33 -2.87 -8.62
C ILE A 59 -4.41 -3.77 -9.85
N GLY A 60 -3.28 -3.95 -10.53
CA GLY A 60 -3.09 -4.92 -11.60
C GLY A 60 -2.51 -6.23 -11.07
N ARG A 61 -1.24 -6.48 -11.39
CA ARG A 61 -0.54 -7.70 -11.02
C ARG A 61 -0.03 -7.60 -9.58
N ILE A 62 -0.26 -8.64 -8.79
CA ILE A 62 0.28 -8.79 -7.44
C ILE A 62 1.36 -9.90 -7.48
N THR A 63 2.42 -9.75 -6.70
CA THR A 63 3.51 -10.72 -6.57
C THR A 63 3.94 -10.73 -5.09
N LEU A 64 3.34 -11.65 -4.33
CA LEU A 64 3.55 -11.79 -2.87
C LEU A 64 4.63 -12.82 -2.52
N ASP A 65 5.05 -13.61 -3.51
CA ASP A 65 6.04 -14.68 -3.42
C ASP A 65 7.49 -14.19 -3.62
N CYS A 66 7.69 -12.87 -3.73
CA CYS A 66 9.02 -12.26 -3.78
C CYS A 66 9.30 -11.40 -2.54
N SER A 67 10.58 -11.25 -2.18
CA SER A 67 11.03 -10.27 -1.19
C SER A 67 11.81 -9.15 -1.90
N PRO A 68 11.37 -7.87 -1.81
CA PRO A 68 10.13 -7.40 -1.16
C PRO A 68 8.87 -7.75 -1.98
N PRO A 69 7.69 -7.93 -1.34
CA PRO A 69 6.42 -8.07 -2.04
C PRO A 69 6.14 -6.84 -2.89
N ARG A 70 5.51 -7.04 -4.05
CA ARG A 70 5.22 -5.95 -4.97
C ARG A 70 3.91 -6.14 -5.70
N PHE A 71 3.31 -5.03 -6.10
CA PHE A 71 2.16 -5.02 -6.98
C PHE A 71 2.22 -3.85 -7.95
N SER A 72 1.55 -3.98 -9.10
CA SER A 72 1.37 -2.89 -10.04
C SER A 72 0.06 -2.17 -9.80
N VAL A 73 0.05 -0.85 -10.01
CA VAL A 73 -1.12 -0.01 -9.89
C VAL A 73 -1.27 0.80 -11.17
N LYS A 74 -2.48 0.75 -11.74
CA LYS A 74 -2.90 1.65 -12.81
C LYS A 74 -3.43 2.94 -12.19
N LEU A 75 -2.80 4.06 -12.54
CA LEU A 75 -3.21 5.39 -12.11
C LEU A 75 -4.52 5.79 -12.79
N ARG A 76 -5.23 6.72 -12.15
CA ARG A 76 -6.45 7.30 -12.70
C ARG A 76 -6.12 8.21 -13.91
N PRO A 77 -7.06 8.42 -14.84
CA PRO A 77 -6.87 9.40 -15.90
C PRO A 77 -6.48 10.77 -15.33
N GLY A 78 -5.40 11.36 -15.84
CA GLY A 78 -4.87 12.65 -15.38
C GLY A 78 -4.02 12.62 -14.10
N GLN A 79 -3.95 11.48 -13.40
CA GLN A 79 -3.08 11.33 -12.23
C GLN A 79 -1.65 10.96 -12.67
N LEU A 80 -0.66 11.65 -12.11
CA LEU A 80 0.75 11.45 -12.43
C LEU A 80 1.44 10.60 -11.35
N PRO A 81 2.51 9.86 -11.69
CA PRO A 81 3.30 9.11 -10.69
C PRO A 81 3.78 9.98 -9.52
N ILE A 82 4.13 11.26 -9.80
CA ILE A 82 4.56 12.21 -8.77
C ILE A 82 3.50 12.47 -7.69
N ASP A 83 2.21 12.33 -8.02
CA ASP A 83 1.12 12.52 -7.07
C ASP A 83 1.09 11.40 -6.02
N VAL A 84 1.47 10.18 -6.43
CA VAL A 84 1.59 9.02 -5.53
C VAL A 84 2.87 9.13 -4.71
N ILE A 85 3.99 9.49 -5.36
CA ILE A 85 5.29 9.65 -4.69
C ILE A 85 5.21 10.70 -3.56
N ARG A 86 4.52 11.83 -3.79
CA ARG A 86 4.30 12.88 -2.77
C ARG A 86 3.52 12.40 -1.54
N ARG A 87 2.82 11.27 -1.66
CA ARG A 87 2.00 10.68 -0.59
C ARG A 87 2.60 9.36 -0.08
N ALA A 88 3.82 9.01 -0.47
CA ALA A 88 4.42 7.71 -0.20
C ALA A 88 4.40 7.34 1.29
N ASP A 89 4.77 8.28 2.16
CA ASP A 89 4.81 8.03 3.61
C ASP A 89 3.42 7.78 4.22
N ARG A 90 2.42 8.59 3.82
CA ARG A 90 1.02 8.40 4.25
C ARG A 90 0.44 7.10 3.69
N LEU A 91 0.82 6.75 2.47
CA LEU A 91 0.42 5.52 1.82
C LEU A 91 1.05 4.30 2.50
N ALA A 92 2.33 4.38 2.87
CA ALA A 92 3.02 3.35 3.64
C ALA A 92 2.32 3.14 5.00
N ALA A 93 2.04 4.23 5.73
CA ALA A 93 1.31 4.17 7.00
C ALA A 93 -0.09 3.56 6.83
N ALA A 94 -0.85 3.96 5.80
CA ALA A 94 -2.18 3.41 5.54
C ALA A 94 -2.16 1.93 5.14
N LEU A 95 -1.12 1.50 4.42
CA LEU A 95 -0.85 0.10 4.08
C LEU A 95 -0.24 -0.69 5.24
N ARG A 96 0.03 -0.02 6.38
CA ARG A 96 0.62 -0.63 7.57
C ARG A 96 1.97 -1.26 7.25
N VAL A 97 2.80 -0.53 6.51
CA VAL A 97 4.19 -0.88 6.21
C VAL A 97 5.09 0.32 6.55
N PRO A 98 6.34 0.10 6.95
CA PRO A 98 7.23 1.18 7.38
C PRO A 98 7.63 2.09 6.23
N ALA A 99 7.81 1.52 5.03
CA ALA A 99 8.17 2.26 3.84
C ALA A 99 7.70 1.53 2.58
N ILE A 100 7.54 2.30 1.50
CA ILE A 100 7.26 1.77 0.16
C ILE A 100 8.24 2.36 -0.85
N GLU A 101 8.62 1.56 -1.84
CA GLU A 101 9.33 2.03 -3.02
C GLU A 101 8.33 2.12 -4.19
N ILE A 102 8.20 3.30 -4.78
CA ILE A 102 7.33 3.53 -5.95
C ILE A 102 8.22 3.70 -7.18
N VAL A 103 8.06 2.79 -8.15
CA VAL A 103 8.82 2.79 -9.41
C VAL A 103 7.84 3.00 -10.57
N PRO A 104 7.91 4.13 -11.31
CA PRO A 104 7.09 4.30 -12.50
C PRO A 104 7.52 3.33 -13.61
N PHE A 105 6.55 2.80 -14.35
CA PHE A 105 6.84 2.07 -15.58
C PHE A 105 7.11 3.05 -16.74
N SER A 106 7.60 2.52 -17.88
CA SER A 106 7.72 3.30 -19.11
C SER A 106 6.37 3.87 -19.56
N ASP A 107 5.29 3.15 -19.28
CA ASP A 107 3.94 3.61 -19.49
C ASP A 107 3.54 4.50 -18.32
N ALA A 108 3.34 5.80 -18.58
CA ALA A 108 3.09 6.82 -17.56
C ALA A 108 1.84 6.56 -16.68
N GLN A 109 0.97 5.61 -17.07
CA GLN A 109 -0.23 5.23 -16.33
C GLN A 109 -0.02 4.08 -15.35
N TRP A 110 1.13 3.44 -15.33
CA TRP A 110 1.41 2.32 -14.42
C TRP A 110 2.57 2.65 -13.49
N ILE A 111 2.43 2.23 -12.23
CA ILE A 111 3.50 2.24 -11.23
C ILE A 111 3.64 0.87 -10.59
N SER A 112 4.84 0.52 -10.15
CA SER A 112 5.10 -0.61 -9.27
C SER A 112 5.29 -0.09 -7.86
N ILE A 113 4.60 -0.70 -6.91
CA ILE A 113 4.77 -0.44 -5.48
C ILE A 113 5.43 -1.67 -4.88
N ARG A 114 6.55 -1.48 -4.18
CA ARG A 114 7.23 -2.51 -3.40
C ARG A 114 7.11 -2.17 -1.92
N LEU A 115 6.73 -3.17 -1.13
CA LEU A 115 6.54 -3.04 0.32
C LEU A 115 7.88 -3.33 1.00
N LEU A 116 8.53 -2.30 1.57
CA LEU A 116 9.86 -2.45 2.16
C LEU A 116 9.78 -2.97 3.60
N GLU A 117 10.83 -3.68 4.00
CA GLU A 117 11.01 -4.17 5.36
C GLU A 117 11.27 -3.04 6.36
N PRO A 118 10.90 -3.24 7.63
CA PRO A 118 10.27 -4.44 8.21
C PRO A 118 8.74 -4.57 8.01
N TYR A 119 8.27 -5.68 7.45
CA TYR A 119 6.83 -5.95 7.25
C TYR A 119 6.11 -6.49 8.51
N TRP A 120 6.76 -6.45 9.66
CA TRP A 120 6.06 -6.58 10.94
C TRP A 120 5.50 -5.20 11.31
N ILE A 121 4.21 -5.01 11.09
CA ILE A 121 3.44 -4.25 12.06
C ILE A 121 2.70 -5.33 12.81
N GLU A 122 3.28 -5.76 13.94
CA GLU A 122 2.46 -6.22 15.05
C GLU A 122 1.42 -5.12 15.20
N TRP A 123 0.17 -5.44 14.85
CA TRP A 123 -0.91 -4.70 15.43
C TRP A 123 -0.62 -4.80 16.93
N PRO A 124 -0.48 -3.69 17.69
CA PRO A 124 -0.98 -3.82 19.05
C PRO A 124 -2.32 -4.50 18.86
N ASP A 125 -2.55 -5.63 19.51
CA ASP A 125 -3.89 -6.18 19.66
C ASP A 125 -4.69 -5.07 20.36
N ASP A 126 -5.05 -4.04 19.61
CA ASP A 126 -5.76 -2.86 20.04
C ASP A 126 -7.17 -3.39 20.14
N HIS A 127 -7.37 -3.98 21.31
CA HIS A 127 -8.63 -4.04 21.98
C HIS A 127 -9.66 -4.77 21.12
N ILE A 128 -9.58 -6.11 21.16
CA ILE A 128 -10.73 -6.78 21.74
C ILE A 128 -10.90 -6.08 23.09
N LEU A 129 -11.69 -4.99 23.11
CA LEU A 129 -12.40 -4.61 24.31
C LEU A 129 -13.12 -5.91 24.62
N GLU A 130 -12.55 -6.74 25.49
CA GLU A 130 -13.31 -7.77 26.14
C GLU A 130 -14.52 -6.99 26.67
N ALA A 131 -15.66 -7.23 26.03
CA ALA A 131 -16.94 -6.68 26.43
C ALA A 131 -17.30 -7.35 27.77
N GLY A 132 -16.53 -7.04 28.80
CA GLY A 132 -16.43 -7.75 30.06
C GLY A 132 -16.18 -6.83 31.25
N ASP A 133 -15.96 -5.53 31.05
CA ASP A 133 -16.34 -4.55 32.06
C ASP A 133 -17.80 -4.18 31.80
N GLU A 134 -18.72 -4.93 32.42
CA GLU A 134 -20.05 -4.43 32.70
C GLU A 134 -19.90 -3.02 33.30
N PRO A 135 -20.58 -1.99 32.77
CA PRO A 135 -20.59 -0.71 33.44
C PRO A 135 -21.11 -0.94 34.87
N PRO A 136 -20.43 -0.44 35.93
CA PRO A 136 -20.96 -0.54 37.26
C PRO A 136 -22.35 0.10 37.21
N MET A 137 -23.36 -0.69 37.56
CA MET A 137 -24.73 -0.24 37.74
C MET A 137 -24.66 1.01 38.62
N LEU A 138 -24.90 2.17 38.02
CA LEU A 138 -25.05 3.43 38.73
C LEU A 138 -26.34 3.31 39.54
N GLU A 139 -26.23 2.77 40.75
CA GLU A 139 -27.26 2.97 41.76
C GLU A 139 -27.36 4.46 42.01
N GLY A 140 -28.57 4.98 41.79
CA GLY A 140 -28.88 6.39 41.87
C GLY A 140 -28.57 6.98 43.24
N GLY A 141 -27.84 8.08 43.22
CA GLY A 141 -27.84 9.05 44.31
C GLY A 141 -28.23 10.42 43.73
N PRO A 142 -29.36 11.01 44.12
CA PRO A 142 -29.63 12.41 43.82
C PRO A 142 -28.79 13.30 44.76
N ASP A 143 -28.64 14.54 44.33
CA ASP A 143 -28.06 15.69 45.05
C ASP A 143 -26.56 15.93 44.96
N GLY A 144 -26.23 17.06 44.31
CA GLY A 144 -25.30 18.00 44.92
C GLY A 144 -24.22 18.57 44.01
N GLY A 145 -24.50 19.76 43.44
CA GLY A 145 -23.46 20.78 43.32
C GLY A 145 -22.84 20.96 41.93
N VAL A 146 -23.43 21.87 41.17
CA VAL A 146 -22.76 22.55 40.06
C VAL A 146 -21.54 23.30 40.62
N LYS A 147 -20.33 22.92 40.19
CA LYS A 147 -19.13 23.74 40.37
C LYS A 147 -18.58 24.11 38.99
N VAL A 148 -18.83 25.37 38.63
CA VAL A 148 -18.23 26.05 37.48
C VAL A 148 -16.72 26.12 37.74
N ILE A 149 -15.93 25.52 36.85
CA ILE A 149 -14.48 25.73 36.81
C ILE A 149 -14.20 26.57 35.56
N GLU A 150 -13.98 27.86 35.78
CA GLU A 150 -13.39 28.77 34.82
C GLU A 150 -11.91 28.43 34.60
N GLY A 151 -11.47 28.56 33.35
CA GLY A 151 -10.11 28.98 33.02
C GLY A 151 -9.07 27.88 32.87
N ALA A 152 -8.85 27.45 31.62
CA ALA A 152 -7.56 26.90 31.19
C ALA A 152 -7.09 27.64 29.92
N PRO A 153 -5.89 28.25 29.92
CA PRO A 153 -5.36 28.98 28.77
C PRO A 153 -4.84 28.05 27.67
N ALA A 154 -4.85 28.58 26.45
CA ALA A 154 -4.44 27.92 25.22
C ALA A 154 -2.99 27.39 25.27
N PRO A 155 -2.70 26.21 24.68
CA PRO A 155 -1.33 25.75 24.50
C PRO A 155 -0.63 26.56 23.40
N THR A 156 0.43 27.24 23.83
CA THR A 156 1.44 27.93 23.02
C THR A 156 2.08 26.97 22.01
N ALA A 157 2.11 27.38 20.75
CA ALA A 157 2.83 26.70 19.67
C ALA A 157 4.35 26.74 19.92
N ALA A 158 5.00 25.57 19.91
CA ALA A 158 6.44 25.46 19.78
C ALA A 158 6.81 25.05 18.33
N PRO A 159 7.79 25.71 17.70
CA PRO A 159 8.26 25.36 16.36
C PRO A 159 9.40 24.34 16.43
N GLY A 160 9.46 23.48 15.43
CA GLY A 160 10.72 22.89 14.96
C GLY A 160 11.09 21.53 15.52
N THR A 161 10.74 20.47 14.79
CA THR A 161 11.70 19.38 14.57
C THR A 161 11.48 18.78 13.19
N SER A 162 12.25 19.30 12.23
CA SER A 162 12.52 18.64 10.97
C SER A 162 13.41 17.42 11.22
N VAL A 163 12.92 16.21 10.91
CA VAL A 163 13.77 15.01 10.78
C VAL A 163 13.40 14.23 9.52
N THR A 164 14.20 14.51 8.49
CA THR A 164 14.81 13.61 7.49
C THR A 164 13.97 12.49 6.85
N ALA A 165 13.27 12.84 5.77
CA ALA A 165 12.91 11.86 4.74
C ALA A 165 14.15 11.54 3.88
N ARG A 166 14.71 10.34 4.01
CA ARG A 166 15.68 9.81 3.04
C ARG A 166 14.94 9.20 1.86
N THR A 167 14.48 10.06 0.95
CA THR A 167 14.06 9.63 -0.39
C THR A 167 15.32 9.30 -1.18
N ALA A 168 15.68 8.02 -1.25
CA ALA A 168 16.68 7.55 -2.20
C ALA A 168 16.07 7.58 -3.62
N VAL A 169 16.07 8.75 -4.25
CA VAL A 169 15.83 8.86 -5.69
C VAL A 169 17.07 8.31 -6.39
N ARG A 170 17.10 7.00 -6.65
CA ARG A 170 18.07 6.44 -7.60
C ARG A 170 17.71 6.94 -9.00
N ARG A 171 18.41 8.00 -9.46
CA ARG A 171 18.50 8.33 -10.89
C ARG A 171 19.12 7.14 -11.61
N PHE A 172 18.30 6.35 -12.29
CA PHE A 172 18.77 5.33 -13.21
C PHE A 172 19.04 6.00 -14.57
N LEU A 173 20.25 6.52 -14.75
CA LEU A 173 20.82 6.80 -16.06
C LEU A 173 21.64 5.56 -16.44
N GLY A 174 21.13 4.73 -17.34
CA GLY A 174 21.94 3.60 -17.85
C GLY A 174 21.17 2.56 -18.65
N GLY A 175 21.36 2.57 -19.97
CA GLY A 175 21.39 1.35 -20.77
C GLY A 175 20.08 0.91 -21.39
N PHE A 176 19.65 1.59 -22.46
CA PHE A 176 18.76 0.99 -23.46
C PHE A 176 19.43 -0.26 -24.06
N ARG A 177 19.02 -1.46 -23.62
CA ARG A 177 19.16 -2.67 -24.44
C ARG A 177 17.90 -2.81 -25.28
N ARG A 178 18.03 -2.58 -26.58
CA ARG A 178 16.98 -2.92 -27.56
C ARG A 178 16.67 -4.41 -27.41
N ARG A 179 15.39 -4.75 -27.22
CA ARG A 179 14.93 -6.13 -27.41
C ARG A 179 15.18 -6.51 -28.87
N PRO A 180 15.70 -7.71 -29.16
CA PRO A 180 15.71 -8.23 -30.51
C PRO A 180 14.26 -8.43 -30.98
N ASP A 181 14.02 -8.01 -32.21
CA ASP A 181 12.75 -8.14 -32.93
C ASP A 181 12.49 -9.62 -33.22
N PRO A 182 11.38 -10.21 -32.73
CA PRO A 182 11.08 -11.63 -32.94
C PRO A 182 10.74 -11.99 -34.39
N ASP A 183 10.53 -11.01 -35.28
CA ASP A 183 10.18 -11.25 -36.69
C ASP A 183 11.39 -11.25 -37.65
N ARG A 184 12.62 -11.12 -37.14
CA ARG A 184 13.82 -11.19 -37.99
C ARG A 184 14.22 -12.65 -38.24
N GLY A 185 13.68 -13.22 -39.32
CA GLY A 185 14.06 -14.54 -39.82
C GLY A 185 15.56 -14.68 -40.12
N PRO A 186 16.08 -15.92 -40.17
CA PRO A 186 17.51 -16.17 -40.34
C PRO A 186 17.97 -15.73 -41.73
N GLU A 187 18.84 -14.71 -41.80
CA GLU A 187 19.56 -14.37 -43.02
C GLU A 187 20.56 -15.48 -43.32
N GLU A 188 20.32 -16.13 -44.46
CA GLU A 188 21.11 -17.22 -45.03
C GLU A 188 22.47 -16.68 -45.47
N ILE A 189 23.52 -16.99 -44.70
CA ILE A 189 24.89 -16.63 -45.04
C ILE A 189 25.38 -17.60 -46.11
N MET A 190 25.38 -17.16 -47.38
CA MET A 190 26.04 -17.90 -48.46
C MET A 190 27.57 -17.81 -48.30
N PRO A 191 28.30 -18.93 -48.42
CA PRO A 191 29.76 -18.91 -48.45
C PRO A 191 30.25 -18.42 -49.81
N THR A 192 31.06 -17.37 -49.80
CA THR A 192 31.83 -16.94 -50.97
C THR A 192 33.05 -17.85 -51.09
N GLY A 193 33.10 -18.64 -52.16
CA GLY A 193 34.31 -19.26 -52.69
C GLY A 193 34.79 -18.51 -53.92
#